data_AF-A0A958XR16-F1
#
_entry.id   AF-A0A958XR16-F1
#
_cell.length_a   1.000
_cell.length_b   1.000
_cell.length_c   1.000
_cell.angle_alpha   90.00
_cell.angle_beta   90.00
_cell.angle_gamma   90.00
#
_symmetry.space_group_name_H-M   'P 1'
#
loop_
_entity.id
_entity.type
_entity.pdbx_description
1 polymer ?
#
loop_
_entity_poly.entity_id
_entity_poly.type
_entity_poly.pdbx_seq_one_letter_code
_entity_poly.pdbx_strand_id
1 'polypeptide(L)' 'MNNLKIFLIIIITALLSLGAGYLIFGNRTVASQEHENPPPATMESKEIWTCSMHPQIRQNEPGN' A
#
# COMPACT_ATOMS: atom_id res chain seq x y z
N MET A 1 -27.56 31.80 -14.42
CA MET A 1 -26.39 31.37 -13.62
C MET A 1 -25.14 31.94 -14.26
N ASN A 2 -24.40 32.77 -13.53
CA ASN A 2 -23.21 33.44 -14.05
C ASN A 2 -22.12 32.38 -14.22
N ASN A 3 -21.67 32.12 -15.45
CA ASN A 3 -20.65 31.10 -15.73
C ASN A 3 -19.39 31.30 -14.86
N LEU A 4 -19.05 32.55 -14.58
CA LEU A 4 -17.96 32.92 -13.66
C LEU A 4 -18.16 32.38 -12.23
N LYS A 5 -19.39 32.43 -11.70
CA LYS A 5 -19.69 31.88 -10.37
C LYS A 5 -19.57 30.36 -10.35
N ILE A 6 -19.94 29.70 -11.45
CA ILE A 6 -19.78 28.25 -11.61
C ILE A 6 -18.30 27.85 -11.63
N PHE A 7 -17.46 28.56 -12.39
CA PHE A 7 -16.01 28.34 -12.37
C PHE A 7 -15.42 28.52 -10.96
N LEU A 8 -15.85 29.54 -10.23
CA LEU A 8 -15.38 29.81 -8.87
C LEU A 8 -15.73 28.67 -7.89
N ILE A 9 -16.95 28.12 -7.98
CA ILE A 9 -17.39 26.99 -7.15
C ILE A 9 -16.59 25.71 -7.47
N ILE A 10 -16.31 25.44 -8.75
CA ILE A 10 -15.53 24.27 -9.18
C ILE A 10 -14.11 24.35 -8.62
N ILE A 11 -13.45 25.52 -8.70
CA ILE A 11 -12.09 25.70 -8.18
C ILE A 11 -12.06 25.50 -6.67
N ILE A 12 -13.01 26.07 -5.93
CA ILE A 12 -13.08 25.93 -4.47
C ILE A 12 -13.26 24.48 -4.06
N THR A 13 -14.21 23.78 -4.69
CA THR A 13 -14.50 22.37 -4.36
C THR A 13 -13.35 21.44 -4.74
N ALA A 14 -12.64 21.70 -5.84
CA ALA A 14 -11.45 20.96 -6.25
C ALA A 14 -10.28 21.15 -5.26
N LEU A 15 -10.05 22.38 -4.79
CA LEU A 15 -8.99 22.65 -3.80
C LEU A 15 -9.32 22.05 -2.43
N LEU A 16 -10.58 22.10 -2.02
CA LEU A 16 -11.03 21.50 -0.76
C LEU A 16 -10.88 19.98 -0.78
N SER A 17 -11.30 19.31 -1.86
CA SER A 17 -11.19 17.86 -1.97
C SER A 17 -9.73 17.41 -2.06
N LEU A 18 -8.90 18.13 -2.83
CA LEU A 18 -7.47 17.85 -2.94
C LEU A 18 -6.74 18.09 -1.61
N GLY A 19 -7.04 19.19 -0.91
CA GLY A 19 -6.47 19.50 0.39
C GLY A 19 -6.87 18.49 1.47
N ALA A 20 -8.16 18.12 1.54
CA ALA A 20 -8.64 17.10 2.47
C ALA A 20 -8.05 15.72 2.16
N GLY A 21 -7.98 15.34 0.88
CA GLY A 21 -7.31 14.11 0.44
C GLY A 21 -5.84 14.08 0.84
N TYR A 22 -5.12 15.19 0.63
CA TYR A 22 -3.72 15.31 1.03
C TYR A 22 -3.53 15.22 2.54
N LEU A 23 -4.39 15.80 3.37
CA LEU A 23 -4.27 15.67 4.83
C LEU A 23 -4.56 14.25 5.32
N ILE A 24 -5.53 13.54 4.72
CA ILE A 24 -5.91 12.18 5.13
C ILE A 24 -4.93 11.12 4.62
N PHE A 25 -4.37 11.30 3.42
CA PHE A 25 -3.50 10.31 2.76
C PHE A 25 -2.02 10.70 2.69
N GLY A 26 -1.67 11.99 2.81
CA GLY A 26 -0.29 12.48 2.62
C GLY A 26 0.69 12.10 3.72
N ASN A 27 0.20 11.72 4.90
CA ASN A 27 1.04 11.18 5.98
C ASN A 27 1.04 9.65 6.04
N ARG A 28 0.47 8.96 5.05
CA ARG A 28 0.68 7.53 4.91
C ARG A 28 2.05 7.36 4.27
N THR A 29 3.02 6.91 5.04
CA THR A 29 4.21 6.28 4.48
C THR A 29 3.69 5.15 3.60
N VAL A 30 3.71 5.37 2.29
CA VAL A 30 3.65 4.28 1.32
C VAL A 30 4.92 3.50 1.63
N ALA A 31 4.81 2.47 2.48
CA ALA A 31 5.75 1.39 2.44
C ALA A 31 5.75 0.98 0.98
N SER A 32 6.85 1.29 0.29
CA SER A 32 7.08 0.97 -1.11
C SER A 32 6.57 -0.46 -1.31
N GLN A 33 5.40 -0.61 -1.94
CA GLN A 33 5.12 -1.80 -2.72
C GLN A 33 5.99 -1.57 -3.95
N GLU A 34 7.27 -1.78 -3.72
CA GLU A 34 8.29 -1.84 -4.72
C GLU A 34 7.81 -2.91 -5.67
N HIS A 35 7.53 -2.52 -6.90
CA HIS A 35 7.61 -3.45 -8.01
C HIS A 35 9.10 -3.60 -8.37
N GLU A 36 9.93 -3.87 -7.37
CA GLU A 36 11.15 -4.65 -7.55
C GLU A 36 10.77 -6.05 -7.11
N ASN A 37 11.34 -7.07 -7.74
CA ASN A 37 11.42 -8.36 -7.08
C ASN A 37 12.00 -8.07 -5.69
N PRO A 38 11.25 -8.19 -4.59
CA PRO A 38 11.77 -7.74 -3.32
C PRO A 38 12.98 -8.64 -3.03
N PRO A 39 14.16 -8.11 -2.66
CA PRO A 39 14.98 -8.87 -1.74
C PRO A 39 14.03 -9.14 -0.56
N PRO A 40 13.69 -10.40 -0.26
CA PRO A 40 12.62 -10.73 0.66
C PRO A 40 12.84 -9.91 1.93
N ALA A 41 11.82 -9.12 2.25
CA ALA A 41 11.85 -8.24 3.40
C ALA A 41 12.44 -9.01 4.56
N THR A 42 13.53 -8.51 5.14
CA THR A 42 14.03 -8.98 6.43
C THR A 42 13.07 -8.53 7.53
N MET A 43 11.78 -8.82 7.35
CA MET A 43 11.00 -9.38 8.41
C MET A 43 11.70 -10.71 8.71
N GLU A 44 12.22 -10.89 9.91
CA GLU A 44 12.44 -12.24 10.44
C GLU A 44 11.07 -12.94 10.64
N SER A 45 10.20 -12.92 9.62
CA SER A 45 9.12 -13.86 9.47
C SER A 45 9.78 -15.18 9.15
N LYS A 46 10.24 -15.85 10.21
CA LYS A 46 10.80 -17.20 10.16
C LYS A 46 9.92 -18.04 9.23
N GLU A 47 10.39 -18.25 8.00
CA GLU A 47 9.58 -18.87 6.97
C GLU A 47 9.32 -20.32 7.42
N ILE A 48 8.05 -20.62 7.71
CA ILE A 48 7.66 -21.96 8.13
C ILE A 48 7.31 -22.75 6.89
N TRP A 49 8.24 -23.59 6.46
CA TRP A 49 8.12 -24.49 5.33
C TRP A 49 7.30 -25.72 5.72
N THR A 50 6.43 -26.17 4.82
CA THR A 50 5.78 -27.48 4.95
C THR A 50 6.36 -28.43 3.92
N CYS A 51 6.72 -29.65 4.33
CA CYS A 51 7.16 -30.66 3.37
C CYS A 51 6.00 -31.01 2.42
N SER A 52 6.20 -30.90 1.10
CA SER A 52 5.15 -31.14 0.10
C SER A 52 4.54 -32.54 0.17
N MET A 53 5.30 -33.55 0.62
CA MET A 53 4.78 -34.91 0.82
C MET A 53 4.02 -35.08 2.13
N HIS A 54 4.23 -34.19 3.11
CA HIS A 54 3.60 -34.22 4.43
C HIS A 54 3.25 -32.81 4.90
N PRO A 55 2.10 -32.25 4.45
CA PRO A 55 1.71 -30.86 4.72
C PRO A 55 1.48 -30.56 6.21
N GLN A 56 1.49 -31.58 7.07
CA GLN A 56 1.39 -31.47 8.52
C GLN A 56 2.74 -31.18 9.20
N ILE A 57 3.86 -31.41 8.51
CA ILE A 57 5.20 -31.20 9.08
C ILE A 57 5.66 -29.78 8.77
N ARG A 58 5.80 -28.96 9.81
CA ARG A 58 6.32 -27.59 9.76
C ARG A 58 7.83 -27.61 10.02
N GLN A 59 8.60 -26.93 9.19
CA GLN A 59 10.06 -26.84 9.23
C GLN A 59 10.46 -25.37 9.15
N ASN A 60 11.61 -25.00 9.70
CA ASN A 60 12.11 -23.63 9.63
C ASN A 60 13.08 -23.40 8.46
N GLU A 61 13.34 -24.45 7.71
CA GLU A 61 14.27 -24.47 6.58
C GLU A 61 13.56 -25.14 5.39
N PRO A 62 13.77 -24.65 4.17
CA PRO A 62 13.31 -25.33 2.97
C PRO A 62 14.01 -26.69 2.87
N GLY A 63 13.27 -27.73 2.47
CA GLY A 63 13.83 -29.07 2.30
C GLY A 63 15.00 -29.06 1.32
N ASN A 64 16.08 -29.73 1.71
CA ASN A 64 17.31 -29.97 0.94
C ASN A 64 17.09 -30.72 -0.38
#